data_AF-A0A1G0S2P5-F1
#
_entry.id   AF-A0A1G0S2P5-F1
#
_cell.length_a   1.000
_cell.length_b   1.000
_cell.length_c   1.000
_cell.angle_alpha   90.00
_cell.angle_beta   90.00
_cell.angle_gamma   90.00
#
_symmetry.space_group_name_H-M   'P 1'
#
loop_
_entity.id
_entity.type
_entity.pdbx_description
1 polymer ?
#
loop_
_entity_poly.entity_id
_entity_poly.type
_entity_poly.pdbx_seq_one_letter_code
_entity_poly.pdbx_strand_id
1 'polypeptide(L)'
;MKKFNCLIATIAFIGLLLVGCSDKSQSPIAPTDEQGSLEKVTTINYTATITIVGLVDPGSVKIVGQNMIVKDRVVLTRYESSSPLVTGDLLITINFRYNLNTGEGPSHGKWSNVPDAFPDAVWEGSFTGYRTKTGESEWTENVYIVGKGEGGVIDGMKNFADGLIYSTHIYEETGFVGEGSGVLKSK
;
A
#
# COMPACT_ATOMS: atom_id res chain seq x y z
N MET A 1 -41.80 33.24 46.62
CA MET A 1 -41.25 31.95 46.15
C MET A 1 -40.42 32.09 44.85
N LYS A 2 -39.46 33.02 44.77
CA LYS A 2 -38.50 33.12 43.63
C LYS A 2 -37.04 33.34 44.07
N LYS A 3 -36.79 33.68 45.34
CA LYS A 3 -35.44 33.94 45.87
C LYS A 3 -34.80 32.75 46.61
N PHE A 4 -35.55 31.68 46.88
CA PHE A 4 -35.04 30.50 47.60
C PHE A 4 -34.44 29.43 46.66
N ASN A 5 -34.97 29.30 45.43
CA ASN A 5 -34.45 28.31 44.46
C ASN A 5 -33.13 28.75 43.79
N CYS A 6 -32.82 30.05 43.79
CA CYS A 6 -31.55 30.55 43.27
C CYS A 6 -30.38 30.29 44.23
N LEU A 7 -30.64 30.29 45.55
CA LEU A 7 -29.61 30.06 46.57
C LEU A 7 -29.10 28.60 46.56
N ILE A 8 -29.98 27.64 46.27
CA ILE A 8 -29.65 26.21 46.23
C ILE A 8 -28.80 25.87 44.99
N ALA A 9 -29.08 26.51 43.85
CA ALA A 9 -28.32 26.30 42.62
C ALA A 9 -26.87 26.82 42.72
N THR A 10 -26.64 27.93 43.43
CA THR A 10 -25.30 28.50 43.60
C THR A 10 -24.43 27.72 44.59
N ILE A 11 -25.02 27.13 45.64
CA ILE A 11 -24.27 26.29 46.60
C ILE A 11 -23.84 24.95 45.97
N ALA A 12 -24.66 24.37 45.08
CA ALA A 12 -24.31 23.14 44.38
C ALA A 12 -23.12 23.29 43.41
N PHE A 13 -22.96 24.48 42.79
CA PHE A 13 -21.86 24.74 41.86
C PHE A 13 -20.52 25.02 42.57
N ILE A 14 -20.55 25.61 43.77
CA ILE A 14 -19.33 25.87 44.57
C ILE A 14 -18.80 24.57 45.19
N GLY A 15 -19.67 23.61 45.54
CA GLY A 15 -19.25 22.30 46.04
C GLY A 15 -18.49 21.45 45.01
N LEU A 16 -18.81 21.59 43.72
CA LEU A 16 -18.13 20.87 42.62
C LEU A 16 -16.76 21.44 42.27
N LEU A 17 -16.48 22.70 42.59
CA LEU A 17 -15.17 23.33 42.35
C LEU A 17 -14.15 23.08 43.47
N LEU A 18 -14.57 22.55 44.62
CA LEU A 18 -13.70 22.27 45.77
C LEU A 18 -13.31 20.79 45.94
N VAL A 19 -13.66 19.93 44.97
CA VAL A 19 -13.10 18.56 44.87
C VAL A 19 -11.95 18.50 43.85
N GLY A 20 -11.52 19.65 43.33
CA GLY A 20 -10.34 19.79 42.46
C GLY A 20 -9.08 20.08 43.26
N CYS A 21 -8.07 19.22 43.07
CA CYS A 21 -6.68 19.30 43.56
C CYS A 21 -6.46 18.92 45.03
N SER A 22 -6.58 17.62 45.33
CA SER A 22 -5.66 17.04 46.32
C SER A 22 -4.28 16.95 45.66
N ASP A 23 -3.37 17.84 46.03
CA ASP A 23 -1.93 17.67 45.81
C ASP A 23 -1.44 16.50 46.66
N LYS A 24 -1.68 15.28 46.19
CA LYS A 24 -0.80 14.18 46.47
C LYS A 24 0.11 14.06 45.27
N SER A 25 1.36 14.47 45.44
CA SER A 25 2.45 14.05 44.57
C SER A 25 2.36 12.54 44.46
N GLN A 26 1.84 12.08 43.33
CA GLN A 26 1.73 10.67 43.03
C GLN A 26 3.15 10.26 42.65
N SER A 27 3.82 9.51 43.53
CA SER A 27 5.05 8.83 43.14
C SER A 27 4.76 8.02 41.88
N PRO A 28 5.72 7.92 40.92
CA PRO A 28 5.49 7.21 39.67
C PRO A 28 4.92 5.83 39.99
N ILE A 29 3.74 5.53 39.47
CA ILE A 29 3.17 4.20 39.54
C ILE A 29 4.14 3.30 38.75
N ALA A 30 4.85 2.42 39.45
CA ALA A 30 5.54 1.31 38.81
C ALA A 30 4.49 0.57 37.97
N PRO A 31 4.79 0.16 36.73
CA PRO A 31 3.79 -0.40 35.83
C PRO A 31 3.15 -1.61 36.50
N THR A 32 1.89 -1.44 36.93
CA THR A 32 1.02 -2.52 37.33
C THR A 32 0.80 -3.37 36.09
N ASP A 33 1.04 -4.68 36.21
CA ASP A 33 0.95 -5.72 35.16
C ASP A 33 -0.48 -5.93 34.62
N GLU A 34 -1.09 -4.86 34.12
CA GLU A 34 -2.24 -4.89 33.22
C GLU A 34 -1.95 -3.96 32.03
N GLN A 35 -0.84 -4.23 31.33
CA GLN A 35 -0.71 -3.80 29.95
C GLN A 35 -1.82 -4.49 29.13
N GLY A 36 -2.92 -3.78 28.91
CA GLY A 36 -3.63 -3.90 27.65
C GLY A 36 -2.61 -3.64 26.54
N SER A 37 -2.01 -4.72 26.03
CA SER A 37 -1.03 -4.69 24.96
C SER A 37 -1.71 -4.09 23.74
N LEU A 38 -1.51 -2.79 23.51
CA LEU A 38 -1.69 -2.21 22.19
C LEU A 38 -0.73 -3.01 21.30
N GLU A 39 -1.25 -3.94 20.50
CA GLU A 39 -0.45 -4.68 19.53
C GLU A 39 0.38 -3.67 18.74
N LYS A 40 1.70 -3.71 18.92
CA LYS A 40 2.60 -2.75 18.31
C LYS A 40 2.68 -3.09 16.83
N VAL A 41 1.88 -2.40 16.02
CA VAL A 41 1.95 -2.46 14.56
C VAL A 41 3.38 -2.08 14.15
N THR A 42 4.15 -3.08 13.73
CA THR A 42 5.52 -2.86 13.26
C THR A 42 5.44 -2.40 11.82
N THR A 43 6.12 -1.28 11.54
CA THR A 43 6.17 -0.66 10.21
C THR A 43 7.58 -0.83 9.66
N ILE A 44 7.71 -1.43 8.48
CA ILE A 44 8.99 -1.68 7.79
C ILE A 44 8.95 -0.94 6.46
N ASN A 45 9.78 0.10 6.33
CA ASN A 45 9.95 0.80 5.06
C ASN A 45 10.95 0.04 4.18
N TYR A 46 10.73 0.07 2.88
CA TYR A 46 11.66 -0.51 1.91
C TYR A 46 11.70 0.31 0.62
N THR A 47 12.77 0.12 -0.14
CA THR A 47 12.90 0.53 -1.53
C THR A 47 12.96 -0.71 -2.40
N ALA A 48 12.60 -0.59 -3.67
CA ALA A 48 12.67 -1.70 -4.59
C ALA A 48 12.91 -1.26 -6.03
N THR A 49 13.48 -2.18 -6.81
CA THR A 49 13.51 -2.13 -8.27
C THR A 49 12.71 -3.30 -8.82
N ILE A 50 12.12 -3.09 -10.00
CA ILE A 50 11.43 -4.12 -10.75
C ILE A 50 12.02 -4.20 -12.14
N THR A 51 12.24 -5.41 -12.65
CA THR A 51 12.75 -5.64 -14.00
C THR A 51 11.99 -6.79 -14.63
N ILE A 52 11.63 -6.67 -15.89
CA ILE A 52 10.95 -7.76 -16.59
C ILE A 52 11.88 -8.96 -16.82
N VAL A 53 11.34 -10.14 -16.55
CA VAL A 53 11.99 -11.42 -16.83
C VAL A 53 11.42 -11.99 -18.14
N GLY A 54 10.12 -11.87 -18.35
CA GLY A 54 9.51 -12.28 -19.61
C GLY A 54 8.00 -12.12 -19.67
N LEU A 55 7.48 -12.24 -20.89
CA LEU A 55 6.05 -12.31 -21.16
C LEU A 55 5.54 -13.74 -20.94
N VAL A 56 4.53 -13.90 -20.08
CA VAL A 56 3.91 -15.20 -19.78
C VAL A 56 2.66 -15.40 -20.65
N ASP A 57 1.82 -14.38 -20.75
CA ASP A 57 0.63 -14.38 -21.60
C ASP A 57 0.48 -12.99 -22.27
N PRO A 58 0.38 -12.90 -23.61
CA PRO A 58 0.18 -11.62 -24.29
C PRO A 58 -1.15 -10.93 -23.94
N GLY A 59 -2.12 -11.65 -23.40
CA GLY A 59 -3.47 -11.20 -23.13
C GLY A 59 -4.24 -10.91 -24.42
N SER A 60 -5.19 -9.99 -24.34
CA SER A 60 -5.94 -9.50 -25.51
C SER A 60 -5.69 -8.02 -25.77
N VAL A 61 -5.66 -7.65 -27.05
CA VAL A 61 -5.54 -6.26 -27.49
C VAL A 61 -6.69 -5.94 -28.43
N LYS A 62 -7.38 -4.82 -28.18
CA LYS A 62 -8.46 -4.32 -29.03
C LYS A 62 -8.36 -2.81 -29.20
N ILE A 63 -8.72 -2.33 -30.37
CA ILE A 63 -8.89 -0.90 -30.64
C ILE A 63 -10.39 -0.60 -30.72
N VAL A 64 -10.86 0.34 -29.89
CA VAL A 64 -12.25 0.80 -29.85
C VAL A 64 -12.27 2.32 -29.91
N GLY A 65 -12.63 2.84 -31.09
CA GLY A 65 -12.50 4.27 -31.39
C GLY A 65 -11.05 4.71 -31.25
N GLN A 66 -10.80 5.76 -30.45
CA GLN A 66 -9.45 6.29 -30.19
C GLN A 66 -8.74 5.57 -29.03
N ASN A 67 -9.20 4.41 -28.59
CA ASN A 67 -8.65 3.73 -27.44
C ASN A 67 -8.07 2.37 -27.82
N MET A 68 -6.82 2.14 -27.45
CA MET A 68 -6.28 0.79 -27.30
C MET A 68 -6.65 0.27 -25.92
N ILE A 69 -7.15 -0.96 -25.87
CA ILE A 69 -7.53 -1.66 -24.65
C ILE A 69 -6.74 -2.95 -24.62
N VAL A 70 -5.97 -3.15 -23.56
CA VAL A 70 -5.25 -4.39 -23.29
C VAL A 70 -5.80 -5.00 -22.01
N LYS A 71 -6.09 -6.30 -22.06
CA LYS A 71 -6.63 -7.05 -20.93
C LYS A 71 -5.90 -8.35 -20.71
N ASP A 72 -5.82 -8.74 -19.44
CA ASP A 72 -5.34 -10.05 -18.98
C ASP A 72 -3.94 -10.40 -19.50
N ARG A 73 -3.10 -9.39 -19.75
CA ARG A 73 -1.70 -9.60 -20.10
C ARG A 73 -0.95 -10.03 -18.86
N VAL A 74 -0.15 -11.09 -18.94
CA VAL A 74 0.60 -11.62 -17.79
C VAL A 74 2.09 -11.52 -18.07
N VAL A 75 2.81 -10.87 -17.16
CA VAL A 75 4.27 -10.75 -17.19
C VAL A 75 4.88 -11.33 -15.92
N LEU A 76 6.07 -11.91 -16.08
CA LEU A 76 6.94 -12.28 -14.98
C LEU A 76 7.99 -11.19 -14.82
N THR A 77 8.14 -10.69 -13.61
CA THR A 77 9.12 -9.66 -13.27
C THR A 77 9.93 -10.07 -12.05
N ARG A 78 11.18 -9.67 -12.00
CA ARG A 78 12.02 -9.75 -10.82
C ARG A 78 11.81 -8.49 -9.99
N TYR A 79 11.55 -8.65 -8.69
CA TYR A 79 11.42 -7.55 -7.75
C TYR A 79 12.50 -7.67 -6.68
N GLU A 80 13.41 -6.71 -6.66
CA GLU A 80 14.52 -6.67 -5.72
C GLU A 80 14.28 -5.55 -4.73
N SER A 81 14.27 -5.88 -3.44
CA SER A 81 13.97 -4.92 -2.38
C SER A 81 15.05 -4.91 -1.31
N SER A 82 15.18 -3.77 -0.62
CA SER A 82 15.95 -3.70 0.63
C SER A 82 15.35 -4.55 1.76
N SER A 83 14.10 -5.03 1.62
CA SER A 83 13.48 -5.99 2.52
C SER A 83 13.40 -7.38 1.88
N PRO A 84 13.92 -8.44 2.53
CA PRO A 84 13.80 -9.81 2.04
C PRO A 84 12.35 -10.33 2.10
N LEU A 85 11.46 -9.64 2.83
CA LEU A 85 10.05 -10.04 2.99
C LEU A 85 9.23 -9.89 1.70
N VAL A 86 9.73 -9.15 0.70
CA VAL A 86 9.05 -8.90 -0.58
C VAL A 86 9.95 -9.13 -1.80
N THR A 87 11.22 -9.48 -1.58
CA THR A 87 12.14 -9.77 -2.70
C THR A 87 11.78 -11.12 -3.31
N GLY A 88 11.57 -11.15 -4.61
CA GLY A 88 11.26 -12.38 -5.33
C GLY A 88 10.72 -12.11 -6.73
N ASP A 89 10.20 -13.16 -7.35
CA ASP A 89 9.54 -13.05 -8.64
C ASP A 89 8.06 -12.66 -8.45
N LEU A 90 7.61 -11.71 -9.25
CA LEU A 90 6.22 -11.24 -9.29
C LEU A 90 5.59 -11.71 -10.59
N LEU A 91 4.46 -12.40 -10.45
CA LEU A 91 3.55 -12.63 -11.56
C LEU A 91 2.51 -11.51 -11.57
N ILE A 92 2.50 -10.70 -12.62
CA ILE A 92 1.65 -9.50 -12.72
C ILE A 92 0.68 -9.67 -13.87
N THR A 93 -0.62 -9.54 -13.59
CA THR A 93 -1.67 -9.41 -14.60
C THR A 93 -1.99 -7.93 -14.81
N ILE A 94 -1.77 -7.44 -16.02
CA ILE A 94 -1.86 -6.04 -16.42
C ILE A 94 -3.10 -5.82 -17.29
N ASN A 95 -3.89 -4.81 -16.94
CA ASN A 95 -4.98 -4.29 -17.73
C ASN A 95 -4.78 -2.79 -17.92
N PHE A 96 -4.95 -2.30 -19.14
CA PHE A 96 -4.84 -0.87 -19.39
C PHE A 96 -5.71 -0.43 -20.56
N ARG A 97 -6.07 0.85 -20.50
CA ARG A 97 -6.71 1.57 -21.59
C ARG A 97 -5.88 2.79 -21.89
N TYR A 98 -5.58 2.98 -23.16
CA TYR A 98 -4.71 4.03 -23.66
C TYR A 98 -5.40 4.78 -24.78
N ASN A 99 -5.44 6.10 -24.70
CA ASN A 99 -5.94 6.96 -25.77
C ASN A 99 -4.82 7.19 -26.81
N LEU A 100 -5.09 6.80 -28.05
CA LEU A 100 -4.15 6.84 -29.16
C LEU A 100 -3.77 8.27 -29.61
N ASN A 101 -4.58 9.27 -29.25
CA ASN A 101 -4.31 10.68 -29.58
C ASN A 101 -3.48 11.39 -28.50
N THR A 102 -3.87 11.25 -27.23
CA THR A 102 -3.15 11.92 -26.12
C THR A 102 -1.93 11.16 -25.69
N GLY A 103 -1.93 9.86 -25.94
CA GLY A 103 -0.89 8.97 -25.49
C GLY A 103 -0.95 8.63 -24.01
N GLU A 104 -2.14 8.60 -23.44
CA GLU A 104 -2.30 8.40 -21.99
C GLU A 104 -3.48 7.51 -21.62
N GLY A 105 -3.45 6.93 -20.43
CA GLY A 105 -4.65 6.40 -19.80
C GLY A 105 -4.42 5.49 -18.61
N PRO A 106 -5.51 5.05 -17.97
CA PRO A 106 -5.44 4.29 -16.72
C PRO A 106 -4.97 2.85 -16.95
N SER A 107 -4.26 2.35 -15.95
CA SER A 107 -3.83 0.96 -15.82
C SER A 107 -4.23 0.41 -14.45
N HIS A 108 -4.44 -0.90 -14.38
CA HIS A 108 -4.71 -1.59 -13.14
C HIS A 108 -4.39 -3.07 -13.30
N GLY A 109 -4.30 -3.78 -12.20
CA GLY A 109 -4.02 -5.20 -12.27
C GLY A 109 -3.91 -5.87 -10.94
N LYS A 110 -3.45 -7.12 -11.00
CA LYS A 110 -3.21 -7.99 -9.86
C LYS A 110 -1.78 -8.48 -9.92
N TRP A 111 -1.24 -8.81 -8.76
CA TRP A 111 0.09 -9.38 -8.65
C TRP A 111 0.13 -10.42 -7.55
N SER A 112 1.06 -11.35 -7.68
CA SER A 112 1.40 -12.33 -6.63
C SER A 112 2.91 -12.51 -6.57
N ASN A 113 3.43 -12.77 -5.38
CA ASN A 113 4.85 -12.98 -5.13
C ASN A 113 5.04 -14.04 -4.04
N VAL A 114 5.99 -14.94 -4.25
CA VAL A 114 6.56 -15.78 -3.20
C VAL A 114 7.93 -15.19 -2.89
N PRO A 115 8.18 -14.65 -1.67
CA PRO A 115 9.48 -14.11 -1.32
C PRO A 115 10.55 -15.20 -1.35
N ASP A 116 11.72 -14.91 -1.92
CA ASP A 116 12.79 -15.91 -2.09
C ASP A 116 13.24 -16.52 -0.74
N ALA A 117 13.29 -15.69 0.30
CA ALA A 117 13.70 -16.09 1.63
C ALA A 117 12.62 -16.83 2.41
N PHE A 118 11.35 -16.78 1.96
CA PHE A 118 10.18 -17.28 2.69
C PHE A 118 9.24 -18.04 1.72
N PRO A 119 9.62 -19.26 1.30
CA PRO A 119 8.89 -20.01 0.28
C PRO A 119 7.52 -20.53 0.74
N ASP A 120 7.24 -20.48 2.05
CA ASP A 120 5.96 -20.83 2.67
C ASP A 120 4.99 -19.63 2.79
N ALA A 121 5.40 -18.47 2.30
CA ALA A 121 4.68 -17.22 2.36
C ALA A 121 4.28 -16.74 0.95
N VAL A 122 3.11 -16.11 0.85
CA VAL A 122 2.60 -15.54 -0.39
C VAL A 122 2.10 -14.13 -0.15
N TRP A 123 2.55 -13.20 -1.00
CA TRP A 123 1.89 -11.93 -1.19
C TRP A 123 0.91 -12.00 -2.35
N GLU A 124 -0.27 -11.45 -2.15
CA GLU A 124 -1.23 -11.17 -3.21
C GLU A 124 -1.70 -9.73 -3.13
N GLY A 125 -1.92 -9.10 -4.28
CA GLY A 125 -2.36 -7.73 -4.28
C GLY A 125 -2.89 -7.21 -5.60
N SER A 126 -3.11 -5.91 -5.62
CA SER A 126 -3.53 -5.17 -6.80
C SER A 126 -2.73 -3.88 -6.93
N PHE A 127 -2.72 -3.36 -8.15
CA PHE A 127 -2.20 -2.03 -8.41
C PHE A 127 -3.19 -1.21 -9.25
N THR A 128 -3.07 0.10 -9.13
CA THR A 128 -3.68 1.08 -10.02
C THR A 128 -2.62 2.05 -10.48
N GLY A 129 -2.69 2.49 -11.72
CA GLY A 129 -1.74 3.44 -12.25
C GLY A 129 -2.30 4.27 -13.40
N TYR A 130 -1.43 5.13 -13.92
CA TYR A 130 -1.72 5.96 -15.08
C TYR A 130 -0.50 6.01 -15.98
N ARG A 131 -0.70 5.64 -17.24
CA ARG A 131 0.34 5.55 -18.26
C ARG A 131 0.40 6.81 -19.10
N THR A 132 1.62 7.25 -19.39
CA THR A 132 1.89 8.38 -20.27
C THR A 132 2.98 8.00 -21.27
N LYS A 133 2.72 8.23 -22.56
CA LYS A 133 3.71 8.05 -23.62
C LYS A 133 4.75 9.18 -23.55
N THR A 134 6.02 8.81 -23.44
CA THR A 134 7.14 9.75 -23.33
C THR A 134 8.05 9.78 -24.56
N GLY A 135 7.94 8.77 -25.43
CA GLY A 135 8.68 8.65 -26.69
C GLY A 135 7.90 7.82 -27.70
N GLU A 136 8.42 7.60 -28.90
CA GLU A 136 7.70 6.89 -29.97
C GLU A 136 7.20 5.50 -29.54
N SER A 137 8.05 4.80 -28.77
CA SER A 137 7.79 3.47 -28.21
C SER A 137 8.04 3.41 -26.70
N GLU A 138 8.04 4.55 -26.01
CA GLU A 138 8.40 4.64 -24.60
C GLU A 138 7.23 5.15 -23.78
N TRP A 139 7.08 4.62 -22.56
CA TRP A 139 6.10 5.10 -21.61
C TRP A 139 6.64 5.17 -20.19
N THR A 140 5.95 5.95 -19.39
CA THR A 140 6.03 5.95 -17.93
C THR A 140 4.69 5.58 -17.31
N GLU A 141 4.73 5.00 -16.12
CA GLU A 141 3.54 4.68 -15.32
C GLU A 141 3.82 4.91 -13.85
N ASN A 142 3.05 5.80 -13.22
CA ASN A 142 3.01 5.87 -11.77
C ASN A 142 2.02 4.82 -11.27
N VAL A 143 2.46 3.97 -10.34
CA VAL A 143 1.64 2.90 -9.77
C VAL A 143 1.50 3.05 -8.26
N TYR A 144 0.30 2.78 -7.79
CA TYR A 144 0.00 2.56 -6.37
C TYR A 144 -0.36 1.10 -6.16
N ILE A 145 0.26 0.47 -5.17
CA ILE A 145 0.21 -0.95 -4.91
C ILE A 145 -0.35 -1.19 -3.52
N VAL A 146 -1.25 -2.16 -3.42
CA VAL A 146 -1.73 -2.72 -2.16
C VAL A 146 -1.62 -4.23 -2.18
N GLY A 147 -1.25 -4.83 -1.04
CA GLY A 147 -1.15 -6.28 -0.91
C GLY A 147 -1.39 -6.79 0.50
N LYS A 148 -1.72 -8.08 0.58
CA LYS A 148 -1.87 -8.86 1.82
C LYS A 148 -0.87 -10.01 1.81
N GLY A 149 -0.26 -10.27 2.95
CA GLY A 149 0.61 -11.41 3.18
C GLY A 149 -0.16 -12.55 3.83
N GLU A 150 0.07 -13.77 3.35
CA GLU A 150 -0.51 -15.00 3.88
C GLU A 150 0.60 -16.04 4.08
N GLY A 151 0.58 -16.72 5.23
CA GLY A 151 1.57 -17.74 5.57
C GLY A 151 2.92 -17.19 6.05
N GLY A 152 3.70 -18.09 6.67
CA GLY A 152 5.03 -17.80 7.18
C GLY A 152 5.12 -16.53 8.05
N VAL A 153 6.20 -15.78 7.88
CA VAL A 153 6.50 -14.55 8.64
C VAL A 153 5.64 -13.34 8.23
N ILE A 154 4.97 -13.39 7.08
CA ILE A 154 4.17 -12.28 6.55
C ILE A 154 2.66 -12.44 6.79
N ASP A 155 2.24 -13.49 7.49
CA ASP A 155 0.82 -13.77 7.69
C ASP A 155 0.10 -12.59 8.35
N GLY A 156 -0.95 -12.09 7.69
CA GLY A 156 -1.73 -10.93 8.13
C GLY A 156 -1.05 -9.57 7.94
N MET A 157 0.16 -9.51 7.37
CA MET A 157 0.81 -8.26 7.03
C MET A 157 0.13 -7.57 5.84
N LYS A 158 0.28 -6.25 5.77
CA LYS A 158 -0.18 -5.42 4.64
C LYS A 158 1.00 -4.75 3.96
N ASN A 159 0.98 -4.71 2.63
CA ASN A 159 1.94 -3.98 1.82
C ASN A 159 1.25 -2.77 1.16
N PHE A 160 1.90 -1.61 1.22
CA PHE A 160 1.52 -0.40 0.50
C PHE A 160 2.76 0.13 -0.20
N ALA A 161 2.71 0.38 -1.51
CA ALA A 161 3.86 0.89 -2.23
C ALA A 161 3.46 1.86 -3.34
N ASP A 162 4.39 2.73 -3.67
CA ASP A 162 4.32 3.65 -4.80
C ASP A 162 5.56 3.43 -5.66
N GLY A 163 5.38 3.47 -6.98
CA GLY A 163 6.48 3.26 -7.91
C GLY A 163 6.30 3.98 -9.23
N LEU A 164 7.42 4.17 -9.92
CA LEU A 164 7.49 4.67 -11.27
C LEU A 164 8.09 3.59 -12.17
N ILE A 165 7.32 3.19 -13.16
CA ILE A 165 7.70 2.22 -14.18
C ILE A 165 8.05 2.97 -15.46
N TYR A 166 9.14 2.55 -16.08
CA TYR A 166 9.57 2.92 -17.42
C TYR A 166 9.52 1.68 -18.29
N SER A 167 9.00 1.79 -19.51
CA SER A 167 9.14 0.71 -20.49
C SER A 167 9.59 1.25 -21.82
N THR A 168 10.55 0.53 -22.38
CA THR A 168 10.91 0.63 -23.79
C THR A 168 10.19 -0.51 -24.51
N HIS A 169 9.28 -0.13 -25.41
CA HIS A 169 8.54 -0.97 -26.36
C HIS A 169 7.18 -1.49 -25.86
N ILE A 170 6.13 -0.82 -26.35
CA ILE A 170 4.73 -1.09 -26.01
C ILE A 170 4.29 -2.54 -26.23
N TYR A 171 4.82 -3.16 -27.28
CA TYR A 171 4.31 -4.44 -27.77
C TYR A 171 5.13 -5.63 -27.29
N GLU A 172 6.43 -5.43 -27.14
CA GLU A 172 7.41 -6.49 -26.86
C GLU A 172 7.81 -6.53 -25.38
N GLU A 173 7.57 -5.43 -24.64
CA GLU A 173 7.97 -5.24 -23.24
C GLU A 173 9.42 -5.63 -22.96
N THR A 174 10.29 -5.57 -23.97
CA THR A 174 11.72 -5.76 -23.84
C THR A 174 12.32 -4.48 -23.25
N GLY A 175 12.30 -4.36 -21.93
CA GLY A 175 12.89 -3.22 -21.21
C GLY A 175 11.97 -2.51 -20.22
N PHE A 176 10.99 -3.22 -19.66
CA PHE A 176 10.26 -2.76 -18.48
C PHE A 176 11.20 -2.74 -17.26
N VAL A 177 11.43 -1.56 -16.69
CA VAL A 177 12.19 -1.32 -15.47
C VAL A 177 11.42 -0.34 -14.61
N GLY A 178 11.45 -0.50 -13.30
CA GLY A 178 10.85 0.48 -12.40
C GLY A 178 11.58 0.56 -11.08
N GLU A 179 11.28 1.64 -10.37
CA GLU A 179 11.76 1.89 -9.01
C GLU A 179 10.60 2.35 -8.14
N GLY A 180 10.69 2.07 -6.85
CA GLY A 180 9.64 2.44 -5.93
C GLY A 180 10.04 2.32 -4.47
N SER A 181 9.11 2.70 -3.62
CA SER A 181 9.23 2.56 -2.18
C SER A 181 7.92 2.08 -1.59
N GLY A 182 7.99 1.39 -0.48
CA GLY A 182 6.80 0.88 0.17
C GLY A 182 6.97 0.67 1.65
N VAL A 183 5.88 0.24 2.25
CA VAL A 183 5.69 0.08 3.68
C VAL A 183 4.97 -1.24 3.94
N LEU A 184 5.59 -2.09 4.74
CA LEU A 184 4.96 -3.27 5.30
C LEU A 184 4.44 -2.92 6.70
N LYS A 185 3.21 -3.30 6.98
CA LYS A 185 2.59 -3.15 8.30
C LYS A 185 2.25 -4.53 8.84
N SER A 186 2.68 -4.84 10.05
CA SER A 186 2.18 -6.03 10.75
C SER A 186 0.67 -5.92 11.01
N LYS A 187 0.09 -7.06 11.38
CA LYS A 187 -1.23 -7.10 11.98
C LYS A 187 -1.32 -6.17 13.19
#